data_AF-A0A535HKL3-F1
#
_entry.id   AF-A0A535HKL3-F1
#
_cell.length_a   1.000
_cell.length_b   1.000
_cell.length_c   1.000
_cell.angle_alpha   90.00
_cell.angle_beta   90.00
_cell.angle_gamma   90.00
#
_symmetry.space_group_name_H-M   'P 1'
#
loop_
_entity.id
_entity.type
_entity.pdbx_description
1 polymer ?
#
loop_
_entity_poly.entity_id
_entity_poly.type
_entity_poly.pdbx_seq_one_letter_code
_entity_poly.pdbx_strand_id
1 'polypeptide(L)' 'SEKVGPLGTPGDVAFIDPKYYLIGDRMEMQVSASEHYKFANDKTAYRVVSRVDGRPWLQSPITPKNGGPTLSPVVLLAAR' A
#
# COMPACT_ATOMS: atom_id res chain seq x y z
N SER A 1 2.53 -10.19 -14.42
CA SER A 1 2.26 -8.90 -13.75
C SER A 1 2.60 -9.06 -12.28
N GLU A 2 3.31 -8.09 -11.70
CA GLU A 2 3.88 -8.28 -10.35
C GLU A 2 2.82 -8.15 -9.23
N LYS A 3 1.73 -7.38 -9.45
CA LYS A 3 0.77 -7.00 -8.40
C LYS A 3 -0.73 -7.27 -8.67
N VAL A 4 -1.14 -7.38 -9.94
CA VAL A 4 -2.54 -7.64 -10.36
C VAL A 4 -2.53 -8.78 -11.38
N GLY A 5 -3.55 -9.63 -11.45
CA GLY A 5 -3.61 -10.75 -12.41
C GLY A 5 -3.64 -10.32 -13.90
N PRO A 6 -3.55 -11.27 -14.84
CA PRO A 6 -3.79 -11.00 -16.26
C PRO A 6 -5.18 -10.40 -16.52
N LEU A 7 -5.30 -9.56 -17.56
CA LEU A 7 -6.59 -9.00 -17.99
C LEU A 7 -7.61 -10.12 -18.28
N GLY A 8 -8.84 -9.96 -17.80
CA GLY A 8 -9.94 -10.91 -17.96
C GLY A 8 -9.99 -12.02 -16.90
N THR A 9 -9.04 -12.06 -15.96
CA THR A 9 -9.11 -12.98 -14.81
C THR A 9 -9.84 -12.34 -13.62
N PRO A 10 -10.46 -13.11 -12.72
CA PRO A 10 -11.14 -12.56 -11.55
C PRO A 10 -10.22 -11.65 -10.73
N GLY A 11 -10.69 -10.44 -10.40
CA GLY A 11 -9.90 -9.46 -9.66
C GLY A 11 -8.86 -8.72 -10.50
N ASP A 12 -8.94 -8.75 -11.84
CA ASP A 12 -8.23 -7.82 -12.71
C ASP A 12 -8.66 -6.36 -12.47
N VAL A 13 -9.89 -6.16 -12.00
CA VAL A 13 -10.43 -4.91 -11.45
C VAL A 13 -10.96 -5.14 -10.04
N ALA A 14 -10.57 -4.26 -9.12
CA ALA A 14 -11.01 -4.28 -7.72
C ALA A 14 -11.53 -2.89 -7.29
N PHE A 15 -12.66 -2.88 -6.59
CA PHE A 15 -13.17 -1.71 -5.87
C PHE A 15 -12.83 -1.85 -4.40
N ILE A 16 -12.16 -0.84 -3.84
CA ILE A 16 -11.63 -0.86 -2.48
C ILE A 16 -12.11 0.41 -1.77
N ASP A 17 -12.63 0.28 -0.54
CA ASP A 17 -12.85 1.41 0.36
C ASP A 17 -11.55 1.76 1.12
N PRO A 18 -10.89 2.90 0.82
CA PRO A 18 -9.63 3.27 1.46
C PRO A 18 -9.78 3.55 2.97
N LYS A 19 -10.99 3.82 3.47
CA LYS A 19 -11.23 4.03 4.90
C LYS A 19 -10.93 2.78 5.75
N TYR A 20 -10.91 1.61 5.12
CA TYR A 20 -10.56 0.34 5.75
C TYR A 20 -9.11 -0.10 5.46
N TYR A 21 -8.28 0.78 4.91
CA TYR A 21 -6.86 0.52 4.69
C TYR A 21 -6.02 1.37 5.65
N LEU A 22 -5.22 0.70 6.47
CA LEU A 22 -4.33 1.35 7.41
C LEU A 22 -2.98 1.59 6.76
N ILE A 23 -2.48 2.81 6.91
CA ILE A 23 -1.10 3.16 6.59
C ILE A 23 -0.37 3.38 7.91
N GLY A 24 0.71 2.63 8.12
CA GLY A 24 1.66 2.83 9.19
C GLY A 24 2.87 3.59 8.66
N ASP A 25 2.96 4.88 8.97
CA ASP A 25 4.17 5.66 8.72
C ASP A 25 5.11 5.51 9.90
N ARG A 26 6.34 5.03 9.64
CA ARG A 26 7.33 4.77 10.68
C ARG A 26 8.37 5.89 10.68
N MET A 27 8.27 6.71 11.72
CA MET A 27 9.11 7.90 11.96
C MET A 27 8.89 8.98 10.90
N GLU A 28 9.26 10.21 11.24
CA GLU A 28 9.27 11.29 10.25
C GLU A 28 10.30 10.99 9.14
N MET A 29 10.01 11.48 7.93
CA MET A 29 10.94 11.41 6.80
C MET A 29 12.30 12.00 7.20
N GLN A 30 13.36 11.23 7.02
CA GLN A 30 14.71 11.65 7.40
C GLN A 30 15.47 12.14 6.16
N VAL A 31 15.96 13.37 6.24
CA VAL A 31 16.85 13.95 5.24
C VAL A 31 18.25 14.09 5.84
N SER A 32 19.28 13.67 5.10
CA SER A 32 20.68 13.82 5.48
C SER A 32 21.48 14.30 4.28
N ALA A 33 22.46 15.18 4.53
CA ALA A 33 23.38 15.67 3.50
C ALA A 33 24.81 15.23 3.83
N SER A 34 25.60 14.95 2.80
CA SER A 34 27.03 14.63 2.91
C SER A 34 27.80 15.39 1.85
N GLU A 35 28.59 16.35 2.30
CA GLU A 35 29.55 17.10 1.47
C GLU A 35 30.81 16.25 1.19
N HIS A 36 31.12 15.31 2.07
CA HIS A 36 32.34 14.51 1.99
C HIS A 36 32.29 13.41 0.91
N TYR A 37 31.12 12.83 0.62
CA TYR A 37 31.00 11.69 -0.29
C TYR A 37 31.51 11.98 -1.71
N LYS A 38 31.30 13.21 -2.21
CA LYS A 38 31.77 13.66 -3.54
C LYS A 38 32.49 15.01 -3.48
N PHE A 39 33.27 15.22 -2.42
CA PHE A 39 34.00 16.45 -2.19
C PHE A 39 34.91 16.84 -3.38
N ALA A 40 35.69 15.89 -3.90
CA ALA A 40 36.60 16.11 -5.03
C ALA A 40 35.88 16.47 -6.36
N ASN A 41 34.56 16.33 -6.41
CA ASN A 41 33.74 16.62 -7.59
C ASN A 41 32.84 17.85 -7.40
N ASP A 42 33.02 18.61 -6.31
CA ASP A 42 32.20 19.76 -5.97
C ASP A 42 30.70 19.42 -5.90
N LYS A 43 30.36 18.33 -5.18
CA LYS A 43 28.99 17.83 -5.05
C LYS A 43 28.63 17.45 -3.63
N THR A 44 27.45 17.88 -3.20
CA THR A 44 26.79 17.42 -1.97
C THR A 44 25.81 16.30 -2.28
N ALA A 45 25.93 15.18 -1.57
CA ALA A 45 24.99 14.06 -1.67
C ALA A 45 23.86 14.23 -0.65
N TYR A 46 22.61 14.05 -1.10
CA TYR A 46 21.43 14.03 -0.22
C TYR A 46 20.87 12.62 -0.15
N ARG A 47 20.48 12.19 1.06
CA ARG A 47 19.76 10.94 1.32
C ARG A 47 18.41 11.29 1.95
N VAL A 48 17.35 10.81 1.31
CA VAL A 48 15.98 10.91 1.83
C VAL A 48 15.49 9.49 2.14
N VAL A 49 15.04 9.26 3.38
CA VAL A 49 14.55 7.97 3.84
C VAL A 49 13.14 8.14 4.40
N SER A 50 12.18 7.41 3.83
CA SER A 50 10.84 7.22 4.37
C SER A 50 10.57 5.73 4.48
N ARG A 51 9.84 5.32 5.52
CA ARG A 51 9.48 3.92 5.77
C ARG A 51 7.98 3.87 6.01
N VAL A 52 7.26 3.34 5.03
CA VAL A 52 5.81 3.23 5.06
C VAL A 52 5.44 1.75 4.92
N ASP A 53 4.49 1.31 5.73
CA ASP A 53 3.84 0.02 5.58
C ASP A 53 2.31 0.21 5.52
N GLY A 54 1.60 -0.77 5.00
CA GLY A 54 0.15 -0.67 4.83
C GLY A 54 -0.53 -2.03 4.84
N ARG A 55 -1.71 -2.09 5.44
CA ARG A 55 -2.52 -3.32 5.45
C ARG A 55 -4.01 -3.04 5.56
N PRO A 56 -4.87 -3.94 5.08
CA PRO A 56 -6.29 -3.90 5.41
C PRO A 56 -6.49 -3.87 6.93
N TRP A 57 -7.39 -3.02 7.41
CA TRP A 57 -7.74 -2.95 8.81
C TRP A 57 -8.41 -4.26 9.25
N LEU A 58 -9.42 -4.69 8.49
CA LEU A 58 -10.15 -5.92 8.75
C LEU A 58 -9.28 -7.12 8.39
N GLN A 59 -9.06 -8.00 9.38
CA GLN A 59 -8.31 -9.26 9.21
C GLN A 59 -9.23 -10.41 8.76
N SER A 60 -10.54 -10.25 8.88
CA SER A 60 -11.55 -11.22 8.49
C SER A 60 -12.80 -10.52 7.96
N PRO A 61 -13.61 -11.18 7.12
CA PRO A 61 -14.91 -10.67 6.71
C PRO A 61 -15.84 -10.43 7.92
N ILE A 62 -16.75 -9.48 7.79
CA ILE A 62 -17.75 -9.18 8.82
C ILE A 62 -19.00 -10.03 8.58
N THR A 63 -19.45 -10.76 9.60
CA THR A 63 -20.71 -11.53 9.55
C THR A 63 -21.86 -10.70 10.12
N PRO A 64 -22.92 -10.40 9.33
CA PRO A 64 -24.07 -9.65 9.83
C PRO A 64 -24.84 -10.39 10.92
N LYS A 65 -25.31 -9.66 11.94
CA LYS A 65 -26.05 -10.21 13.10
C LYS A 65 -27.33 -10.96 12.71
N ASN A 66 -28.02 -10.49 11.67
CA ASN A 66 -29.31 -11.05 11.23
C ASN A 66 -29.16 -12.15 10.17
N GLY A 67 -27.94 -12.69 9.99
CA GLY A 67 -27.63 -13.59 8.88
C GLY A 67 -27.48 -12.85 7.54
N GLY A 68 -26.93 -13.54 6.54
CA GLY A 68 -26.66 -12.98 5.21
C GLY A 68 -25.22 -13.21 4.75
N PRO A 69 -24.86 -12.74 3.55
CA PRO A 69 -23.50 -12.82 3.03
C PRO A 69 -22.52 -12.02 3.89
N THR A 70 -21.27 -12.48 3.93
CA THR A 70 -20.19 -11.77 4.61
C THR A 70 -19.86 -10.46 3.90
N LEU A 71 -19.48 -9.44 4.68
CA LEU A 71 -19.16 -8.12 4.17
C LEU A 71 -17.65 -7.90 4.15
N SER A 72 -17.16 -7.24 3.11
CA SER A 72 -15.76 -6.90 2.87
C SER A 72 -15.66 -5.48 2.30
N PRO A 73 -14.64 -4.69 2.66
CA PRO A 73 -14.37 -3.38 2.06
C PRO A 73 -13.72 -3.49 0.66
N VAL A 74 -13.51 -4.71 0.17
CA VAL A 74 -12.94 -5.02 -1.15
C VAL A 74 -13.94 -5.86 -1.95
N VAL A 75 -14.24 -5.42 -3.16
CA VAL A 75 -15.07 -6.13 -4.15
C VAL A 75 -14.24 -6.38 -5.40
N LEU A 76 -14.16 -7.64 -5.83
CA LEU A 76 -13.47 -8.04 -7.06
C LEU A 76 -14.47 -8.22 -8.19
N LEU A 77 -14.10 -7.79 -9.40
CA LEU A 77 -14.88 -8.10 -10.59
C LEU A 77 -14.68 -9.58 -10.98
N ALA A 78 -15.76 -10.23 -11.41
CA ALA A 78 -15.71 -11.60 -11.92
C ALA A 78 -14.97 -11.67 -13.27
N ALA A 79 -14.56 -12.88 -13.67
CA ALA A 79 -14.05 -13.12 -15.02
C ALA A 79 -15.11 -12.75 -16.06
N ARG A 80 -14.63 -12.31 -17.23
CA ARG A 80 -15.46 -11.99 -18.39
C ARG A 80 -15.81 -13.23 -19.20
#